data_AF-A0A0M9AJC0-F1
#
_entry.id   AF-A0A0M9AJC0-F1
#
_cell.length_a   1.000
_cell.length_b   1.000
_cell.length_c   1.000
_cell.angle_alpha   90.00
_cell.angle_beta   90.00
_cell.angle_gamma   90.00
#
_symmetry.space_group_name_H-M   'P 1'
#
loop_
_entity.id
_entity.type
_entity.pdbx_description
1 polymer ?
#
loop_
_entity_poly.entity_id
_entity_poly.type
_entity_poly.pdbx_seq_one_letter_code
_entity_poly.pdbx_strand_id
1 'polypeptide(L)'
;MASTLVSRRTVFRSIARRSYVEWPAYHSTPLYDRTSIAGLESDIRTVSGAWFAHESHDSIEQFVCSLPLAYFRFDPHDRYAKSTRYEMDTLFRIFVLKEIHGWNHETALVEYLDSHPELCKQFEFETVPNQSTLWRSWHERFTADLRETVETAAQTVLITAQSEGVTVPRHPERRSPQREDDGRGSDSDDQTVLERAEQIIDHVSRIVFPVFSLDRGEGCEIHENAYWGLQTYLGLRENLAANEGARSFIHESTRDRTPLGHAHRDQIRDLSIEEIREMYRQAVTRLLDEAGRTEEFFRAGIVAIDITEADPFTGDRTGHEDEIIGTKEKTDEYAYQWATVQLVGNAVPIVLDARPVRRGESRKEIVEDLLDSAEAVVHVDNVLMDREFDSQHVLEMIGQRGLSYVVPKRMQTSEKAQAKRLLRRDQDRYETDRKLHLGKNEWHETTLIYRRKENSEHDNHRQYSVFMTNRGSGHLTEYGYRWEIESGYKSIKRFMAATTSKNFGLRFFYFAFACLLYSIWRAVDLLVQVEVTGEYEHSPIVTADNTLTLLKKETGIG
;
A
#
# COMPACT_ATOMS: atom_id res chain seq x y z
N MET A 1 14.63 -28.04 -13.36
CA MET A 1 14.51 -29.52 -13.43
C MET A 1 13.10 -29.85 -13.90
N ALA A 2 12.86 -30.90 -14.69
CA ALA A 2 11.50 -31.18 -15.16
C ALA A 2 10.57 -31.63 -14.00
N SER A 3 9.37 -31.06 -13.91
CA SER A 3 8.33 -31.47 -12.94
C SER A 3 8.05 -32.97 -13.04
N THR A 4 8.17 -33.69 -11.91
CA THR A 4 7.88 -35.12 -11.82
C THR A 4 6.74 -35.37 -10.84
N LEU A 5 6.12 -36.55 -10.92
CA LEU A 5 5.10 -36.95 -9.94
C LEU A 5 5.63 -36.93 -8.48
N VAL A 6 6.95 -37.11 -8.30
CA VAL A 6 7.62 -37.01 -7.01
C VAL A 6 7.75 -35.56 -6.54
N SER A 7 8.14 -34.62 -7.42
CA SER A 7 8.23 -33.19 -7.05
C SER A 7 6.85 -32.59 -6.77
N ARG A 8 5.81 -32.97 -7.54
CA ARG A 8 4.42 -32.56 -7.27
C ARG A 8 3.95 -33.03 -5.90
N ARG A 9 4.16 -34.31 -5.57
CA ARG A 9 3.85 -34.85 -4.22
C ARG A 9 4.60 -34.15 -3.11
N THR A 10 5.82 -33.67 -3.37
CA THR A 10 6.63 -32.94 -2.38
C THR A 10 6.03 -31.58 -2.07
N VAL A 11 5.54 -30.85 -3.08
CA VAL A 11 4.79 -29.59 -2.89
C VAL A 11 3.56 -29.81 -2.02
N PHE A 12 2.67 -30.74 -2.38
CA PHE A 12 1.44 -30.98 -1.60
C PHE A 12 1.72 -31.52 -0.19
N ARG A 13 2.78 -32.33 0.00
CA ARG A 13 3.21 -32.76 1.35
C ARG A 13 3.78 -31.62 2.18
N SER A 14 4.45 -30.65 1.56
CA SER A 14 4.95 -29.45 2.22
C SER A 14 3.78 -28.63 2.75
N ILE A 15 2.76 -28.38 1.93
CA ILE A 15 1.54 -27.67 2.31
C ILE A 15 0.87 -28.38 3.50
N ALA A 16 0.62 -29.70 3.38
CA ALA A 16 -0.04 -30.49 4.43
C ALA A 16 0.74 -30.63 5.75
N ARG A 17 2.01 -30.19 5.80
CA ARG A 17 2.85 -30.21 7.00
C ARG A 17 2.98 -28.84 7.67
N ARG A 18 2.48 -27.76 7.05
CA ARG A 18 2.48 -26.43 7.66
C ARG A 18 1.40 -26.38 8.75
N SER A 19 1.77 -25.97 9.96
CA SER A 19 0.88 -25.96 11.12
C SER A 19 -0.17 -24.84 11.12
N TYR A 20 -0.08 -23.93 10.15
CA TYR A 20 -0.86 -22.69 10.05
C TYR A 20 -1.59 -22.53 8.71
N VAL A 21 -1.54 -23.54 7.82
CA VAL A 21 -2.25 -23.54 6.54
C VAL A 21 -3.01 -24.85 6.42
N GLU A 22 -4.33 -24.81 6.52
CA GLU A 22 -5.18 -25.97 6.24
C GLU A 22 -5.65 -25.93 4.78
N TRP A 23 -5.12 -26.85 3.97
CA TRP A 23 -5.52 -27.06 2.58
C TRP A 23 -6.19 -28.43 2.44
N PRO A 24 -7.33 -28.53 1.72
CA PRO A 24 -8.09 -27.44 1.07
C PRO A 24 -8.79 -26.46 2.02
N ALA A 25 -8.99 -25.21 1.59
CA ALA A 25 -9.54 -24.13 2.40
C ALA A 25 -10.93 -24.44 2.99
N TYR A 26 -11.78 -25.20 2.28
CA TYR A 26 -13.10 -25.61 2.79
C TYR A 26 -13.04 -26.65 3.94
N HIS A 27 -11.87 -27.18 4.27
CA HIS A 27 -11.65 -27.97 5.49
C HIS A 27 -11.19 -27.09 6.68
N SER A 28 -10.66 -25.90 6.40
CA SER A 28 -10.01 -25.01 7.37
C SER A 28 -10.97 -24.13 8.16
N THR A 29 -12.09 -23.75 7.56
CA THR A 29 -13.09 -22.89 8.17
C THR A 29 -14.50 -23.32 7.75
N PRO A 30 -15.53 -23.10 8.58
CA PRO A 30 -16.92 -23.24 8.15
C PRO A 30 -17.38 -22.13 7.18
N LEU A 31 -16.50 -21.17 6.84
CA LEU A 31 -16.80 -20.04 5.95
C LEU A 31 -16.76 -20.44 4.47
N TYR A 32 -15.96 -21.45 4.11
CA TYR A 32 -15.86 -21.94 2.75
C TYR A 32 -16.51 -23.32 2.63
N ASP A 33 -17.52 -23.42 1.76
CA ASP A 33 -17.95 -24.71 1.25
C ASP A 33 -17.23 -25.03 -0.07
N ARG A 34 -17.48 -26.21 -0.62
CA ARG A 34 -16.85 -26.66 -1.88
C ARG A 34 -17.24 -25.84 -3.10
N THR A 35 -18.13 -24.86 -2.97
CA THR A 35 -18.59 -23.98 -4.06
C THR A 35 -18.07 -22.54 -3.91
N SER A 36 -17.38 -22.24 -2.80
CA SER A 36 -16.87 -20.90 -2.49
C SER A 36 -15.73 -20.47 -3.42
N ILE A 37 -15.95 -19.39 -4.16
CA ILE A 37 -14.95 -18.76 -5.03
C ILE A 37 -13.75 -18.24 -4.22
N ALA A 38 -13.99 -17.57 -3.09
CA ALA A 38 -12.93 -17.11 -2.19
C ALA A 38 -12.09 -18.28 -1.65
N GLY A 39 -12.74 -19.42 -1.34
CA GLY A 39 -12.04 -20.65 -0.98
C GLY A 39 -11.17 -21.20 -2.12
N LEU A 40 -11.64 -21.13 -3.36
CA LEU A 40 -10.87 -21.52 -4.55
C LEU A 40 -9.66 -20.59 -4.79
N GLU A 41 -9.83 -19.28 -4.61
CA GLU A 41 -8.75 -18.30 -4.74
C GLU A 41 -7.68 -18.50 -3.66
N SER A 42 -8.10 -18.75 -2.42
CA SER A 42 -7.21 -19.11 -1.31
C SER A 42 -6.43 -20.41 -1.60
N ASP A 43 -7.11 -21.44 -2.13
CA ASP A 43 -6.46 -22.69 -2.54
C ASP A 43 -5.43 -22.44 -3.66
N ILE A 44 -5.76 -21.62 -4.66
CA ILE A 44 -4.85 -21.26 -5.76
C ILE A 44 -3.63 -20.49 -5.23
N ARG A 45 -3.83 -19.49 -4.35
CA ARG A 45 -2.77 -18.70 -3.71
C ARG A 45 -1.82 -19.58 -2.90
N THR A 46 -2.38 -20.49 -2.10
CA THR A 46 -1.61 -21.43 -1.26
C THR A 46 -0.77 -22.37 -2.12
N VAL A 47 -1.38 -22.98 -3.14
CA VAL A 47 -0.70 -23.97 -3.97
C VAL A 47 0.30 -23.29 -4.92
N SER A 48 0.01 -22.11 -5.47
CA SER A 48 0.94 -21.39 -6.34
C SER A 48 2.19 -20.95 -5.60
N GLY A 49 2.06 -20.39 -4.39
CA GLY A 49 3.20 -20.00 -3.57
C GLY A 49 4.10 -21.19 -3.21
N ALA A 50 3.51 -22.33 -2.81
CA ALA A 50 4.29 -23.53 -2.51
C ALA A 50 4.87 -24.21 -3.77
N TRP A 51 4.21 -24.08 -4.92
CA TRP A 51 4.65 -24.66 -6.19
C TRP A 51 5.87 -23.93 -6.73
N PHE A 52 5.80 -22.61 -6.90
CA PHE A 52 6.89 -21.82 -7.48
C PHE A 52 8.12 -21.71 -6.57
N ALA A 53 7.95 -21.83 -5.25
CA ALA A 53 9.08 -21.90 -4.31
C ALA A 53 9.91 -23.19 -4.42
N HIS A 54 9.43 -24.21 -5.14
CA HIS A 54 10.14 -25.48 -5.29
C HIS A 54 10.96 -25.50 -6.59
N GLU A 55 12.26 -25.77 -6.48
CA GLU A 55 13.29 -25.72 -7.55
C GLU A 55 13.04 -26.53 -8.85
N SER A 56 11.98 -27.34 -8.87
CA SER A 56 11.62 -28.20 -10.01
C SER A 56 10.39 -27.72 -10.75
N HIS A 57 9.87 -26.54 -10.40
CA HIS A 57 8.61 -26.00 -10.89
C HIS A 57 8.79 -24.55 -11.34
N ASP A 58 9.24 -24.38 -12.58
CA ASP A 58 9.55 -23.10 -13.24
C ASP A 58 8.65 -22.82 -14.46
N SER A 59 7.56 -23.59 -14.64
CA SER A 59 6.61 -23.43 -15.74
C SER A 59 5.21 -23.10 -15.23
N ILE A 60 4.67 -22.01 -15.76
CA ILE A 60 3.31 -21.56 -15.48
C ILE A 60 2.29 -22.49 -16.12
N GLU A 61 2.54 -22.97 -17.34
CA GLU A 61 1.66 -23.91 -18.03
C GLU A 61 1.50 -25.19 -17.22
N GLN A 62 2.59 -25.71 -16.63
CA GLN A 62 2.53 -26.88 -15.75
C GLN A 62 1.74 -26.60 -14.47
N PHE A 63 1.82 -25.39 -13.93
CA PHE A 63 1.01 -24.97 -12.79
C PHE A 63 -0.48 -24.88 -13.17
N VAL A 64 -0.81 -24.29 -14.32
CA VAL A 64 -2.19 -24.20 -14.82
C VAL A 64 -2.81 -25.59 -14.99
N CYS A 65 -2.05 -26.57 -15.50
CA CYS A 65 -2.49 -27.97 -15.56
C CYS A 65 -2.62 -28.62 -14.17
N SER A 66 -2.01 -28.05 -13.14
CA SER A 66 -2.00 -28.57 -11.78
C SER A 66 -2.81 -27.73 -10.77
N LEU A 67 -3.58 -26.73 -11.24
CA LEU A 67 -4.49 -25.94 -10.38
C LEU A 67 -5.35 -26.86 -9.48
N PRO A 68 -5.55 -26.49 -8.21
CA PRO A 68 -6.18 -27.32 -7.19
C PRO A 68 -7.72 -27.39 -7.30
N LEU A 69 -8.23 -27.78 -8.48
CA LEU A 69 -9.67 -27.78 -8.78
C LEU A 69 -10.40 -29.05 -8.33
N ALA A 70 -9.68 -30.09 -7.89
CA ALA A 70 -10.22 -31.43 -7.65
C ALA A 70 -11.35 -31.48 -6.59
N TYR A 71 -11.40 -30.48 -5.72
CA TYR A 71 -12.36 -30.42 -4.62
C TYR A 71 -13.40 -29.30 -4.76
N PHE A 72 -13.22 -28.41 -5.76
CA PHE A 72 -14.14 -27.33 -6.06
C PHE A 72 -15.31 -27.83 -6.92
N ARG A 73 -16.52 -27.40 -6.59
CA ARG A 73 -17.76 -27.74 -7.29
C ARG A 73 -18.20 -26.56 -8.14
N PHE A 74 -18.09 -26.73 -9.45
CA PHE A 74 -18.49 -25.71 -10.43
C PHE A 74 -20.01 -25.63 -10.64
N ASP A 75 -20.83 -26.54 -10.11
CA ASP A 75 -22.28 -26.58 -10.38
C ASP A 75 -23.00 -25.23 -10.18
N PRO A 76 -22.74 -24.44 -9.13
CA PRO A 76 -23.38 -23.13 -8.95
C PRO A 76 -22.87 -22.04 -9.92
N HIS A 77 -21.73 -22.30 -10.56
CA HIS A 77 -21.02 -21.37 -11.45
C HIS A 77 -21.14 -21.75 -12.92
N ASP A 78 -21.83 -22.86 -13.22
CA ASP A 78 -22.18 -23.33 -14.56
C ASP A 78 -23.64 -22.97 -14.88
N ARG A 79 -23.84 -21.96 -15.74
CA ARG A 79 -25.18 -21.55 -16.18
C ARG A 79 -25.85 -22.56 -17.11
N TYR A 80 -25.12 -23.57 -17.59
CA TYR A 80 -25.68 -24.58 -18.49
C TYR A 80 -26.30 -25.73 -17.70
N ALA A 81 -27.56 -26.03 -17.96
CA ALA A 81 -28.30 -27.11 -17.28
C ALA A 81 -27.97 -28.53 -17.80
N LYS A 82 -27.12 -28.66 -18.82
CA LYS A 82 -26.78 -29.95 -19.47
C LYS A 82 -25.27 -30.07 -19.61
N SER A 83 -24.78 -31.30 -19.38
CA SER A 83 -23.39 -31.65 -19.69
C SER A 83 -23.06 -31.30 -21.14
N THR A 84 -21.91 -30.66 -21.31
CA THR A 84 -21.34 -30.30 -22.61
C THR A 84 -20.08 -31.12 -22.87
N ARG A 85 -19.49 -30.96 -24.05
CA ARG A 85 -18.27 -31.69 -24.42
C ARG A 85 -17.05 -31.36 -23.57
N TYR A 86 -16.98 -30.15 -23.01
CA TYR A 86 -15.82 -29.69 -22.23
C TYR A 86 -16.25 -29.44 -20.79
N GLU A 87 -15.58 -30.10 -19.86
CA GLU A 87 -15.83 -29.95 -18.42
C GLU A 87 -15.43 -28.56 -17.91
N MET A 88 -16.09 -28.11 -16.83
CA MET A 88 -15.90 -26.76 -16.29
C MET A 88 -14.48 -26.52 -15.76
N ASP A 89 -13.87 -27.53 -15.16
CA ASP A 89 -12.50 -27.45 -14.64
C ASP A 89 -11.48 -27.27 -15.77
N THR A 90 -11.64 -27.99 -16.88
CA THR A 90 -10.82 -27.82 -18.08
C THR A 90 -10.99 -26.44 -18.70
N LEU A 91 -12.24 -25.94 -18.77
CA LEU A 91 -12.51 -24.58 -19.25
C LEU A 91 -11.90 -23.51 -18.33
N PHE A 92 -11.99 -23.69 -17.01
CA PHE A 92 -11.40 -22.77 -16.04
C PHE A 92 -9.88 -22.67 -16.25
N ARG A 93 -9.19 -23.80 -16.39
CA ARG A 93 -7.74 -23.83 -16.64
C ARG A 93 -7.33 -23.06 -17.89
N ILE A 94 -8.03 -23.26 -19.02
CA ILE A 94 -7.66 -22.58 -20.27
C ILE A 94 -7.98 -21.09 -20.24
N PHE A 95 -9.01 -20.66 -19.50
CA PHE A 95 -9.27 -19.23 -19.33
C PHE A 95 -8.25 -18.59 -18.38
N VAL A 96 -7.80 -19.28 -17.32
CA VAL A 96 -6.67 -18.82 -16.51
C VAL A 96 -5.42 -18.68 -17.38
N LEU A 97 -5.16 -19.64 -18.28
CA LEU A 97 -4.05 -19.54 -19.24
C LEU A 97 -4.20 -18.31 -20.15
N LYS A 98 -5.39 -18.10 -20.73
CA LYS A 98 -5.69 -16.94 -21.58
C LYS A 98 -5.41 -15.62 -20.85
N GLU A 99 -5.87 -15.50 -19.61
CA GLU A 99 -5.66 -14.31 -18.80
C GLU A 99 -4.19 -14.14 -18.40
N ILE A 100 -3.47 -15.21 -18.06
CA ILE A 100 -2.02 -15.15 -17.79
C ILE A 100 -1.26 -14.59 -18.99
N HIS A 101 -1.62 -14.97 -20.22
CA HIS A 101 -0.98 -14.45 -21.42
C HIS A 101 -1.52 -13.08 -21.90
N GLY A 102 -2.60 -12.57 -21.30
CA GLY A 102 -3.20 -11.28 -21.66
C GLY A 102 -3.85 -11.29 -23.04
N TRP A 103 -4.41 -12.42 -23.45
CA TRP A 103 -5.06 -12.53 -24.75
C TRP A 103 -6.49 -11.98 -24.70
N ASN A 104 -6.71 -10.87 -25.41
CA ASN A 104 -8.03 -10.22 -25.49
C ASN A 104 -9.08 -11.03 -26.29
N HIS A 105 -8.64 -11.97 -27.13
CA HIS A 105 -9.51 -12.73 -28.02
C HIS A 105 -9.19 -14.22 -27.97
N GLU A 106 -10.22 -15.07 -28.08
CA GLU A 106 -10.12 -16.53 -28.02
C GLU A 106 -9.28 -17.09 -29.18
N THR A 107 -9.14 -16.36 -30.29
CA THR A 107 -8.32 -16.77 -31.44
C THR A 107 -6.88 -17.05 -31.04
N ALA A 108 -6.27 -16.19 -30.21
CA ALA A 108 -4.90 -16.37 -29.76
C ALA A 108 -4.76 -17.62 -28.85
N LEU A 109 -5.77 -17.89 -28.02
CA LEU A 109 -5.82 -19.11 -27.21
C LEU A 109 -5.92 -20.37 -28.10
N VAL A 110 -6.75 -20.35 -29.14
CA VAL A 110 -6.90 -21.49 -30.07
C VAL A 110 -5.59 -21.76 -30.82
N GLU A 111 -4.97 -20.73 -31.39
CA GLU A 111 -3.68 -20.84 -32.10
C GLU A 111 -2.57 -21.36 -31.18
N TYR A 112 -2.58 -20.92 -29.91
CA TYR A 112 -1.64 -21.41 -28.91
C TYR A 112 -1.87 -22.90 -28.60
N LEU A 113 -3.11 -23.33 -28.38
CA LEU A 113 -3.43 -24.74 -28.11
C LEU A 113 -3.10 -25.65 -29.31
N ASP A 114 -3.37 -25.20 -30.54
CA ASP A 114 -3.05 -25.95 -31.76
C ASP A 114 -1.52 -26.13 -31.95
N SER A 115 -0.73 -25.15 -31.50
CA SER A 115 0.74 -25.21 -31.57
C SER A 115 1.40 -25.96 -30.39
N HIS A 116 0.63 -26.35 -29.35
CA HIS A 116 1.14 -27.00 -28.14
C HIS A 116 0.42 -28.34 -27.85
N PRO A 117 0.61 -29.39 -28.66
CA PRO A 117 -0.11 -30.66 -28.53
C PRO A 117 0.14 -31.39 -27.20
N GLU A 118 1.31 -31.19 -26.58
CA GLU A 118 1.60 -31.75 -25.25
C GLU A 118 0.77 -31.10 -24.14
N LEU A 119 0.43 -29.81 -24.27
CA LEU A 119 -0.46 -29.12 -23.34
C LEU A 119 -1.90 -29.60 -23.51
N CYS A 120 -2.35 -29.82 -24.75
CA CYS A 120 -3.66 -30.39 -25.05
C CYS A 120 -3.85 -31.79 -24.47
N LYS A 121 -2.79 -32.62 -24.47
CA LYS A 121 -2.81 -33.94 -23.78
C LYS A 121 -2.96 -33.80 -22.26
N GLN A 122 -2.34 -32.78 -21.66
CA GLN A 122 -2.44 -32.53 -20.21
C GLN A 122 -3.81 -32.00 -19.78
N PHE A 123 -4.49 -31.27 -20.65
CA PHE A 123 -5.90 -30.87 -20.48
C PHE A 123 -6.91 -31.95 -20.89
N GLU A 124 -6.43 -33.13 -21.31
CA GLU A 124 -7.25 -34.27 -21.73
C GLU A 124 -8.23 -33.95 -22.87
N PHE A 125 -7.84 -33.04 -23.78
CA PHE A 125 -8.68 -32.70 -24.93
C PHE A 125 -8.70 -33.82 -25.99
N GLU A 126 -9.89 -34.32 -26.31
CA GLU A 126 -10.10 -35.13 -27.52
C GLU A 126 -9.98 -34.29 -28.80
N THR A 127 -10.43 -33.03 -28.74
CA THR A 127 -10.27 -32.01 -29.79
C THR A 127 -10.15 -30.64 -29.15
N VAL A 128 -9.39 -29.73 -29.75
CA VAL A 128 -9.26 -28.34 -29.27
C VAL A 128 -10.60 -27.60 -29.40
N PRO A 129 -11.07 -26.87 -28.36
CA PRO A 129 -12.26 -26.03 -28.45
C PRO A 129 -12.10 -24.96 -29.54
N ASN A 130 -13.10 -24.82 -30.41
CA ASN A 130 -13.10 -23.74 -31.39
C ASN A 130 -13.48 -22.38 -30.75
N GLN A 131 -13.19 -21.28 -31.46
CA GLN A 131 -13.44 -19.92 -30.99
C GLN A 131 -14.88 -19.71 -30.49
N SER A 132 -15.89 -20.20 -31.23
CA SER A 132 -17.30 -20.06 -30.83
C SER A 132 -17.63 -20.80 -29.54
N THR A 133 -16.97 -21.93 -29.28
CA THR A 133 -17.16 -22.69 -28.04
C THR A 133 -16.56 -21.95 -26.84
N LEU A 134 -15.35 -21.40 -27.00
CA LEU A 134 -14.70 -20.60 -25.97
C LEU A 134 -15.51 -19.34 -25.66
N TRP A 135 -15.93 -18.61 -26.70
CA TRP A 135 -16.73 -17.41 -26.53
C TRP A 135 -18.03 -17.67 -25.75
N ARG A 136 -18.78 -18.73 -26.10
CA ARG A 136 -20.00 -19.12 -25.36
C ARG A 136 -19.69 -19.57 -23.94
N SER A 137 -18.59 -20.28 -23.74
CA SER A 137 -18.17 -20.72 -22.41
C SER A 137 -17.88 -19.53 -21.49
N TRP A 138 -17.15 -18.53 -21.98
CA TRP A 138 -16.86 -17.31 -21.23
C TRP A 138 -18.11 -16.45 -21.01
N HIS A 139 -18.84 -16.12 -22.08
CA HIS A 139 -19.90 -15.10 -22.01
C HIS A 139 -21.28 -15.62 -21.60
N GLU A 140 -21.59 -16.89 -21.87
CA GLU A 140 -22.93 -17.46 -21.62
C GLU A 140 -22.94 -18.53 -20.51
N ARG A 141 -21.86 -19.31 -20.37
CA ARG A 141 -21.79 -20.43 -19.43
C ARG A 141 -21.26 -20.03 -18.05
N PHE A 142 -20.14 -19.30 -17.99
CA PHE A 142 -19.57 -18.86 -16.71
C PHE A 142 -20.43 -17.78 -16.05
N THR A 143 -20.52 -17.80 -14.73
CA THR A 143 -21.05 -16.68 -13.94
C THR A 143 -20.13 -15.46 -14.03
N ALA A 144 -20.60 -14.29 -13.60
CA ALA A 144 -19.74 -13.11 -13.52
C ALA A 144 -18.61 -13.37 -12.52
N ASP A 145 -18.97 -13.85 -11.33
CA ASP A 145 -18.07 -14.17 -10.25
C ASP A 145 -16.98 -15.16 -10.69
N LEU A 146 -17.34 -16.24 -11.41
CA LEU A 146 -16.33 -17.20 -11.89
C LEU A 146 -15.36 -16.60 -12.91
N ARG A 147 -15.79 -15.63 -13.73
CA ARG A 147 -14.89 -14.92 -14.65
C ARG A 147 -13.92 -14.03 -13.90
N GLU A 148 -14.40 -13.32 -12.88
CA GLU A 148 -13.56 -12.53 -11.99
C GLU A 148 -12.55 -13.42 -11.26
N THR A 149 -12.98 -14.58 -10.76
CA THR A 149 -12.08 -15.58 -10.18
C THR A 149 -10.98 -16.04 -11.12
N VAL A 150 -11.28 -16.18 -12.42
CA VAL A 150 -10.27 -16.53 -13.43
C VAL A 150 -9.24 -15.40 -13.55
N GLU A 151 -9.67 -14.15 -13.56
CA GLU A 151 -8.79 -12.97 -13.61
C GLU A 151 -7.91 -12.90 -12.35
N THR A 152 -8.52 -13.02 -11.15
CA THR A 152 -7.84 -13.04 -9.85
C THR A 152 -6.86 -14.20 -9.73
N ALA A 153 -7.24 -15.39 -10.18
CA ALA A 153 -6.37 -16.56 -10.23
C ALA A 153 -5.16 -16.30 -11.13
N ALA A 154 -5.38 -15.81 -12.36
CA ALA A 154 -4.30 -15.49 -13.28
C ALA A 154 -3.33 -14.45 -12.71
N GLN A 155 -3.86 -13.41 -12.06
CA GLN A 155 -3.05 -12.40 -11.38
C GLN A 155 -2.23 -12.98 -10.23
N THR A 156 -2.85 -13.83 -9.40
CA THR A 156 -2.18 -14.53 -8.29
C THR A 156 -1.05 -15.43 -8.80
N VAL A 157 -1.28 -16.18 -9.88
CA VAL A 157 -0.25 -17.01 -10.52
C VAL A 157 0.91 -16.16 -11.02
N LEU A 158 0.63 -15.05 -11.71
CA LEU A 158 1.66 -14.15 -12.22
C LEU A 158 2.50 -13.54 -11.09
N ILE A 159 1.85 -13.07 -10.02
CA ILE A 159 2.53 -12.48 -8.86
C ILE A 159 3.42 -13.51 -8.16
N THR A 160 2.88 -14.69 -7.85
CA THR A 160 3.62 -15.74 -7.13
C THR A 160 4.74 -16.36 -7.96
N ALA A 161 4.56 -16.51 -9.27
CA ALA A 161 5.63 -16.92 -10.18
C ALA A 161 6.74 -15.85 -10.24
N GLN A 162 6.35 -14.58 -10.37
CA GLN A 162 7.30 -13.46 -10.46
C GLN A 162 8.11 -13.28 -9.16
N SER A 163 7.49 -13.44 -7.99
CA SER A 163 8.17 -13.32 -6.69
C SER A 163 9.26 -14.39 -6.48
N GLU A 164 9.06 -15.58 -7.05
CA GLU A 164 10.00 -16.71 -6.99
C GLU A 164 10.99 -16.72 -8.16
N GLY A 165 11.02 -15.67 -8.99
CA GLY A 165 11.96 -15.52 -10.10
C GLY A 165 11.65 -16.38 -11.33
N VAL A 166 10.41 -16.89 -11.45
CA VAL A 166 9.94 -17.62 -12.63
C VAL A 166 9.60 -16.64 -13.76
N THR A 167 9.97 -16.98 -14.99
CA THR A 167 9.67 -16.15 -16.17
C THR A 167 8.16 -16.12 -16.42
N VAL A 168 7.57 -14.92 -16.38
CA VAL A 168 6.14 -14.70 -16.65
C VAL A 168 5.90 -14.18 -18.08
N PRO A 169 4.80 -14.59 -18.76
CA PRO A 169 4.51 -14.15 -20.14
C PRO A 169 4.21 -12.66 -20.26
N ARG A 170 3.67 -12.06 -19.19
CA ARG A 170 3.44 -10.63 -19.05
C ARG A 170 3.60 -10.24 -17.59
N HIS A 171 3.90 -8.97 -17.35
CA HIS A 171 3.77 -8.43 -16.02
C HIS A 171 2.28 -8.31 -15.68
N PRO A 172 1.85 -8.69 -14.46
CA PRO A 172 0.46 -8.57 -14.05
C PRO A 172 0.00 -7.12 -14.25
N GLU A 173 -1.13 -6.96 -14.93
CA GLU A 173 -1.73 -5.65 -15.15
C GLU A 173 -2.11 -5.06 -13.80
N ARG A 174 -1.46 -3.94 -13.48
CA ARG A 174 -1.72 -3.21 -12.26
C ARG A 174 -3.02 -2.45 -12.48
N ARG A 175 -4.12 -2.89 -11.86
CA ARG A 175 -5.28 -2.01 -11.65
C ARG A 175 -4.76 -0.80 -10.86
N SER A 176 -4.45 0.26 -11.59
CA SER A 176 -4.30 1.57 -10.98
C SER A 176 -5.67 1.91 -10.41
N PRO A 177 -5.79 2.57 -9.25
CA PRO A 177 -7.07 3.12 -8.83
C PRO A 177 -7.51 4.11 -9.90
N GLN A 178 -8.32 3.66 -10.85
CA GLN A 178 -9.06 4.55 -11.72
C GLN A 178 -9.98 5.31 -10.76
N ARG A 179 -9.89 6.63 -10.81
CA ARG A 179 -10.93 7.52 -10.28
C ARG A 179 -12.25 7.06 -10.92
N GLU A 180 -13.03 6.31 -10.19
CA GLU A 180 -14.47 6.30 -10.39
C GLU A 180 -15.08 7.27 -9.40
N ASP A 181 -15.77 8.21 -10.03
CA ASP A 181 -16.71 9.15 -9.45
C ASP A 181 -17.69 8.41 -8.52
N ASP A 182 -18.13 9.11 -7.48
CA ASP A 182 -19.04 8.61 -6.46
C ASP A 182 -20.28 7.95 -7.10
N GLY A 183 -20.44 6.62 -6.92
CA GLY A 183 -21.75 6.00 -7.12
C GLY A 183 -21.77 4.56 -7.64
N ARG A 184 -21.41 3.60 -6.78
CA ARG A 184 -22.23 2.43 -6.40
C ARG A 184 -21.37 1.52 -5.54
N GLY A 185 -21.51 1.68 -4.22
CA GLY A 185 -21.13 0.62 -3.30
C GLY A 185 -21.99 -0.61 -3.57
N SER A 186 -21.39 -1.79 -3.50
CA SER A 186 -22.11 -3.03 -3.23
C SER A 186 -23.01 -2.80 -2.00
N ASP A 187 -24.27 -3.23 -2.07
CA ASP A 187 -25.23 -3.19 -0.95
C ASP A 187 -24.76 -4.11 0.21
N SER A 188 -23.66 -3.77 0.87
CA SER A 188 -23.47 -4.14 2.27
C SER A 188 -24.32 -3.16 3.07
N ASP A 189 -25.19 -3.67 3.95
CA ASP A 189 -26.00 -2.84 4.82
C ASP A 189 -25.09 -1.83 5.56
N ASP A 190 -25.17 -0.54 5.23
CA ASP A 190 -24.31 0.54 5.78
C ASP A 190 -24.29 0.50 7.32
N GLN A 191 -25.39 0.04 7.92
CA GLN A 191 -25.53 -0.18 9.34
C GLN A 191 -24.54 -1.25 9.87
N THR A 192 -24.37 -2.36 9.15
CA THR A 192 -23.43 -3.43 9.49
C THR A 192 -21.98 -2.94 9.42
N VAL A 193 -21.64 -2.15 8.39
CA VAL A 193 -20.29 -1.54 8.25
C VAL A 193 -19.99 -0.64 9.44
N LEU A 194 -20.94 0.21 9.85
CA LEU A 194 -20.77 1.12 10.99
C LEU A 194 -20.68 0.38 12.33
N GLU A 195 -21.51 -0.63 12.56
CA GLU A 195 -21.46 -1.45 13.78
C GLU A 195 -20.12 -2.19 13.91
N ARG A 196 -19.58 -2.68 12.79
CA ARG A 196 -18.28 -3.34 12.76
C ARG A 196 -17.13 -2.35 12.94
N ALA A 197 -17.21 -1.19 12.31
CA ALA A 197 -16.25 -0.11 12.51
C ALA A 197 -16.19 0.32 13.98
N GLU A 198 -17.33 0.39 14.68
CA GLU A 198 -17.37 0.73 16.12
C GLU A 198 -16.56 -0.28 16.95
N GLN A 199 -16.79 -1.58 16.73
CA GLN A 199 -16.08 -2.65 17.45
C GLN A 199 -14.57 -2.65 17.19
N ILE A 200 -14.17 -2.47 15.93
CA ILE A 200 -12.75 -2.41 15.55
C ILE A 200 -12.11 -1.15 16.15
N ILE A 201 -12.79 -0.01 16.12
CA ILE A 201 -12.25 1.25 16.68
C ILE A 201 -12.06 1.16 18.18
N ASP A 202 -13.00 0.58 18.93
CA ASP A 202 -12.83 0.33 20.38
C ASP A 202 -11.59 -0.53 20.64
N HIS A 203 -11.44 -1.63 19.89
CA HIS A 203 -10.30 -2.53 20.02
C HIS A 203 -8.96 -1.85 19.68
N VAL A 204 -8.87 -1.17 18.53
CA VAL A 204 -7.66 -0.43 18.11
C VAL A 204 -7.31 0.66 19.12
N SER A 205 -8.31 1.38 19.64
CA SER A 205 -8.12 2.43 20.65
C SER A 205 -7.50 1.88 21.94
N ARG A 206 -7.94 0.69 22.40
CA ARG A 206 -7.38 0.01 23.59
C ARG A 206 -5.95 -0.48 23.40
N ILE A 207 -5.50 -0.63 22.17
CA ILE A 207 -4.15 -1.09 21.86
C ILE A 207 -3.20 0.10 21.68
N VAL A 208 -3.65 1.13 20.95
CA VAL A 208 -2.80 2.26 20.53
C VAL A 208 -2.65 3.32 21.61
N PHE A 209 -3.74 3.79 22.22
CA PHE A 209 -3.67 4.92 23.16
C PHE A 209 -2.87 4.65 24.45
N PRO A 210 -2.83 3.43 25.03
CA PRO A 210 -2.04 3.18 26.23
C PRO A 210 -0.52 3.31 26.06
N VAL A 211 -0.02 3.51 24.83
CA VAL A 211 1.39 3.82 24.57
C VAL A 211 1.74 5.24 25.02
N PHE A 212 0.78 6.15 25.00
CA PHE A 212 1.03 7.55 25.27
C PHE A 212 1.06 7.83 26.77
N SER A 213 2.15 8.46 27.23
CA SER A 213 2.31 8.89 28.61
C SER A 213 2.83 10.32 28.69
N LEU A 214 2.39 11.04 29.71
CA LEU A 214 2.89 12.38 30.05
C LEU A 214 3.84 12.31 31.27
N ASP A 215 4.18 11.11 31.75
CA ASP A 215 4.96 10.85 32.97
C ASP A 215 4.51 11.71 34.17
N ARG A 216 3.20 11.80 34.37
CA ARG A 216 2.64 12.67 35.41
C ARG A 216 2.74 12.00 36.77
N GLY A 217 3.37 12.69 37.72
CA GLY A 217 3.59 12.19 39.07
C GLY A 217 2.31 11.76 39.82
N GLU A 218 2.49 10.88 40.80
CA GLU A 218 1.42 10.37 41.65
C GLU A 218 0.65 11.54 42.33
N GLY A 219 -0.68 11.52 42.25
CA GLY A 219 -1.56 12.53 42.84
C GLY A 219 -2.15 13.55 41.86
N CYS A 220 -1.90 13.42 40.56
CA CYS A 220 -2.60 14.22 39.54
C CYS A 220 -4.10 13.90 39.47
N GLU A 221 -4.95 14.91 39.69
CA GLU A 221 -6.40 14.70 39.76
C GLU A 221 -7.09 14.42 38.41
N ILE A 222 -6.45 14.81 37.30
CA ILE A 222 -6.93 14.53 35.95
C ILE A 222 -6.08 13.41 35.37
N HIS A 223 -6.70 12.33 34.92
CA HIS A 223 -6.01 11.19 34.31
C HIS A 223 -5.43 11.55 32.92
N GLU A 224 -4.29 10.97 32.54
CA GLU A 224 -3.61 11.23 31.25
C GLU A 224 -4.50 10.97 30.03
N ASN A 225 -5.27 9.89 30.03
CA ASN A 225 -6.29 9.62 28.99
C ASN A 225 -7.26 10.79 28.72
N ALA A 226 -7.49 11.71 29.66
CA ALA A 226 -8.30 12.90 29.40
C ALA A 226 -7.56 13.93 28.51
N TYR A 227 -6.22 13.97 28.58
CA TYR A 227 -5.38 14.76 27.69
C TYR A 227 -5.35 14.15 26.30
N TRP A 228 -5.20 12.83 26.19
CA TRP A 228 -5.26 12.14 24.91
C TRP A 228 -6.65 12.20 24.28
N GLY A 229 -7.72 12.08 25.07
CA GLY A 229 -9.07 12.33 24.61
C GLY A 229 -9.26 13.75 24.07
N LEU A 230 -8.72 14.77 24.76
CA LEU A 230 -8.73 16.14 24.25
C LEU A 230 -7.89 16.28 22.97
N GLN A 231 -6.69 15.71 22.91
CA GLN A 231 -5.85 15.79 21.70
C GLN A 231 -6.53 15.11 20.52
N THR A 232 -7.10 13.93 20.72
CA THR A 232 -7.94 13.24 19.74
C THR A 232 -9.04 14.18 19.30
N TYR A 233 -9.85 14.72 20.22
CA TYR A 233 -10.93 15.68 19.94
C TYR A 233 -10.50 16.86 19.05
N LEU A 234 -9.34 17.46 19.32
CA LEU A 234 -8.79 18.54 18.51
C LEU A 234 -8.47 18.08 17.08
N GLY A 235 -7.94 16.86 16.93
CA GLY A 235 -7.67 16.25 15.64
C GLY A 235 -8.91 15.72 14.92
N LEU A 236 -10.10 15.70 15.54
CA LEU A 236 -11.33 15.27 14.85
C LEU A 236 -12.14 16.44 14.28
N ARG A 237 -11.61 17.67 14.34
CA ARG A 237 -12.27 18.88 13.85
C ARG A 237 -11.26 19.80 13.17
N GLU A 238 -11.55 20.16 11.92
CA GLU A 238 -10.71 21.09 11.18
C GLU A 238 -10.61 22.43 11.91
N ASN A 239 -9.39 22.97 11.97
CA ASN A 239 -9.08 24.29 12.50
C ASN A 239 -9.44 24.53 13.98
N LEU A 240 -9.52 23.49 14.81
CA LEU A 240 -9.85 23.64 16.23
C LEU A 240 -8.60 23.85 17.11
N ALA A 241 -8.55 24.99 17.80
CA ALA A 241 -7.47 25.31 18.73
C ALA A 241 -7.71 24.76 20.14
N ALA A 242 -6.64 24.39 20.85
CA ALA A 242 -6.72 23.71 22.15
C ALA A 242 -7.63 24.40 23.20
N ASN A 243 -7.61 25.73 23.30
CA ASN A 243 -8.43 26.45 24.27
C ASN A 243 -9.93 26.43 23.94
N GLU A 244 -10.27 26.56 22.66
CA GLU A 244 -11.65 26.48 22.19
C GLU A 244 -12.14 25.04 22.27
N GLY A 245 -11.32 24.09 21.80
CA GLY A 245 -11.63 22.68 21.87
C GLY A 245 -11.83 22.18 23.30
N ALA A 246 -11.00 22.60 24.26
CA ALA A 246 -11.19 22.23 25.66
C ALA A 246 -12.53 22.72 26.24
N ARG A 247 -13.03 23.88 25.82
CA ARG A 247 -14.34 24.40 26.27
C ARG A 247 -15.49 23.54 25.72
N SER A 248 -15.43 23.17 24.45
CA SER A 248 -16.42 22.28 23.84
C SER A 248 -16.33 20.86 24.39
N PHE A 249 -15.12 20.37 24.62
CA PHE A 249 -14.85 19.03 25.14
C PHE A 249 -15.47 18.78 26.52
N ILE A 250 -15.63 19.81 27.36
CA ILE A 250 -16.35 19.69 28.64
C ILE A 250 -17.81 19.24 28.43
N HIS A 251 -18.46 19.70 27.36
CA HIS A 251 -19.87 19.40 27.10
C HIS A 251 -20.08 18.08 26.39
N GLU A 252 -19.08 17.62 25.65
CA GLU A 252 -19.13 16.38 24.88
C GLU A 252 -18.44 15.22 25.60
N SER A 253 -17.65 15.46 26.65
CA SER A 253 -16.99 14.38 27.38
C SER A 253 -17.86 13.80 28.49
N THR A 254 -17.82 12.47 28.66
CA THR A 254 -18.43 11.74 29.78
C THR A 254 -17.60 11.80 31.06
N ARG A 255 -16.44 12.48 31.04
CA ARG A 255 -15.51 12.57 32.18
C ARG A 255 -15.92 13.69 33.15
N ASP A 256 -15.86 13.40 34.44
CA ASP A 256 -16.09 14.39 35.51
C ASP A 256 -15.11 15.57 35.46
N ARG A 257 -13.88 15.32 35.00
CA ARG A 257 -12.81 16.33 34.90
C ARG A 257 -12.03 16.19 33.61
N THR A 258 -11.88 17.30 32.91
CA THR A 258 -11.13 17.40 31.65
C THR A 258 -10.07 18.50 31.72
N PRO A 259 -8.96 18.37 30.98
CA PRO A 259 -7.88 19.36 31.03
C PRO A 259 -8.28 20.66 30.33
N LEU A 260 -7.76 21.78 30.85
CA LEU A 260 -7.87 23.07 30.17
C LEU A 260 -6.89 23.14 28.99
N GLY A 261 -7.27 23.84 27.91
CA GLY A 261 -6.46 23.88 26.68
C GLY A 261 -5.05 24.45 26.85
N HIS A 262 -4.81 25.36 27.82
CA HIS A 262 -3.46 25.83 28.12
C HIS A 262 -2.65 24.76 28.87
N ALA A 263 -3.23 24.13 29.90
CA ALA A 263 -2.58 23.05 30.64
C ALA A 263 -2.23 21.87 29.71
N HIS A 264 -3.12 21.53 28.78
CA HIS A 264 -2.87 20.54 27.74
C HIS A 264 -1.66 20.88 26.87
N ARG A 265 -1.58 22.11 26.35
CA ARG A 265 -0.44 22.55 25.55
C ARG A 265 0.86 22.56 26.36
N ASP A 266 0.81 22.95 27.62
CA ASP A 266 2.01 23.01 28.46
C ASP A 266 2.57 21.60 28.72
N GLN A 267 1.72 20.60 28.99
CA GLN A 267 2.18 19.21 29.11
C GLN A 267 2.83 18.69 27.81
N ILE A 268 2.25 19.00 26.64
CA ILE A 268 2.85 18.58 25.36
C ILE A 268 4.17 19.28 25.07
N ARG A 269 4.32 20.54 25.50
CA ARG A 269 5.57 21.31 25.29
C ARG A 269 6.75 20.76 26.07
N ASP A 270 6.48 20.05 27.16
CA ASP A 270 7.51 19.43 27.99
C ASP A 270 8.06 18.14 27.36
N LEU A 271 7.36 17.56 26.37
CA LEU A 271 7.81 16.38 25.63
C LEU A 271 8.92 16.72 24.63
N SER A 272 9.98 15.90 24.63
CA SER A 272 11.04 15.94 23.64
C SER A 272 10.60 15.35 22.30
N ILE A 273 11.31 15.68 21.21
CA ILE A 273 11.05 15.10 19.88
C ILE A 273 11.26 13.57 19.91
N GLU A 274 12.27 13.11 20.65
CA GLU A 274 12.59 11.70 20.82
C GLU A 274 11.46 10.97 21.55
N GLU A 275 10.92 11.54 22.63
CA GLU A 275 9.78 10.97 23.37
C GLU A 275 8.52 10.89 22.50
N ILE A 276 8.23 11.96 21.73
CA ILE A 276 7.10 11.98 20.79
C ILE A 276 7.25 10.87 19.74
N ARG A 277 8.43 10.75 19.12
CA ARG A 277 8.69 9.72 18.10
C ARG A 277 8.64 8.32 18.69
N GLU A 278 9.12 8.14 19.91
CA GLU A 278 9.09 6.84 20.57
C GLU A 278 7.65 6.38 20.83
N MET A 279 6.80 7.25 21.39
CA MET A 279 5.37 6.95 21.56
C MET A 279 4.69 6.69 20.20
N TYR A 280 5.01 7.49 19.19
CA TYR A 280 4.46 7.31 17.84
C TYR A 280 4.83 5.94 17.24
N ARG A 281 6.11 5.57 17.25
CA ARG A 281 6.59 4.31 16.67
C ARG A 281 6.03 3.10 17.40
N GLN A 282 5.92 3.16 18.73
CA GLN A 282 5.27 2.10 19.51
C GLN A 282 3.78 1.97 19.14
N ALA A 283 3.07 3.09 19.00
CA ALA A 283 1.67 3.11 18.58
C ALA A 283 1.47 2.49 17.19
N VAL A 284 2.30 2.89 16.21
CA VAL A 284 2.27 2.34 14.85
C VAL A 284 2.64 0.86 14.84
N THR A 285 3.64 0.43 15.61
CA THR A 285 4.02 -0.99 15.70
C THR A 285 2.83 -1.84 16.16
N ARG A 286 2.13 -1.40 17.21
CA ARG A 286 0.94 -2.11 17.69
C ARG A 286 -0.20 -2.11 16.66
N LEU A 287 -0.35 -1.03 15.89
CA LEU A 287 -1.32 -0.96 14.80
C LEU A 287 -0.99 -1.95 13.67
N LEU A 288 0.28 -2.06 13.30
CA LEU A 288 0.79 -3.04 12.32
C LEU A 288 0.68 -4.49 12.85
N ASP A 289 0.80 -4.69 14.17
CA ASP A 289 0.51 -5.95 14.86
C ASP A 289 -0.96 -6.35 14.78
N GLU A 290 -1.87 -5.39 14.80
CA GLU A 290 -3.29 -5.65 14.57
C GLU A 290 -3.56 -5.95 13.09
N ALA A 291 -3.14 -5.04 12.20
CA ALA A 291 -3.39 -5.17 10.78
C ALA A 291 -2.79 -6.47 10.21
N GLY A 292 -1.58 -6.85 10.63
CA GLY A 292 -0.90 -8.07 10.18
C GLY A 292 -1.51 -9.38 10.70
N ARG A 293 -2.63 -9.36 11.43
CA ARG A 293 -3.41 -10.57 11.71
C ARG A 293 -4.30 -10.97 10.54
N THR A 294 -4.56 -10.06 9.61
CA THR A 294 -5.27 -10.38 8.37
C THR A 294 -4.30 -10.94 7.34
N GLU A 295 -4.78 -11.83 6.48
CA GLU A 295 -3.98 -12.35 5.36
C GLU A 295 -3.79 -11.32 4.23
N GLU A 296 -4.52 -10.21 4.28
CA GLU A 296 -4.52 -9.12 3.29
C GLU A 296 -3.47 -8.03 3.59
N PHE A 297 -2.93 -7.96 4.81
CA PHE A 297 -1.87 -7.02 5.16
C PHE A 297 -0.48 -7.67 5.19
N PHE A 298 0.36 -7.31 4.22
CA PHE A 298 1.75 -7.74 4.19
C PHE A 298 2.66 -6.72 4.85
N ARG A 299 3.50 -7.17 5.79
CA ARG A 299 4.63 -6.37 6.35
C ARG A 299 5.82 -6.30 5.40
N ALA A 300 5.53 -6.22 4.11
CA ALA A 300 6.52 -6.08 3.06
C ALA A 300 5.93 -5.15 2.00
N GLY A 301 6.73 -4.22 1.50
CA GLY A 301 6.27 -3.41 0.40
C GLY A 301 7.14 -2.20 0.09
N ILE A 302 6.52 -1.30 -0.66
CA ILE A 302 7.15 -0.08 -1.14
C ILE A 302 6.94 0.99 -0.07
N VAL A 303 8.02 1.66 0.31
CA VAL A 303 7.93 2.86 1.16
C VAL A 303 8.14 4.09 0.31
N ALA A 304 7.48 5.17 0.69
CA ALA A 304 7.70 6.46 0.08
C ALA A 304 8.08 7.49 1.15
N ILE A 305 9.11 8.28 0.85
CA ILE A 305 9.64 9.33 1.72
C ILE A 305 9.31 10.68 1.09
N ASP A 306 8.72 11.57 1.90
CA ASP A 306 8.41 12.91 1.47
C ASP A 306 8.69 13.94 2.57
N ILE A 307 8.87 15.19 2.15
CA ILE A 307 8.87 16.34 3.05
C ILE A 307 7.63 17.16 2.78
N THR A 308 6.94 17.50 3.84
CA THR A 308 5.71 18.26 3.78
C THR A 308 5.78 19.50 4.65
N GLU A 309 4.90 20.46 4.36
CA GLU A 309 4.96 21.80 4.94
C GLU A 309 3.67 22.10 5.72
N ALA A 310 3.86 22.55 6.96
CA ALA A 310 2.78 23.15 7.72
C ALA A 310 2.26 24.41 7.01
N ASP A 311 1.11 24.91 7.47
CA ASP A 311 0.57 26.15 6.92
C ASP A 311 1.57 27.32 7.08
N PRO A 312 1.61 28.25 6.11
CA PRO A 312 2.54 29.38 6.13
C PRO A 312 2.53 30.11 7.47
N PHE A 313 3.71 30.26 8.06
CA PHE A 313 3.94 30.96 9.30
C PHE A 313 3.99 32.47 9.06
N THR A 314 3.08 33.20 9.70
CA THR A 314 2.91 34.65 9.55
C THR A 314 3.47 35.47 10.71
N GLY A 315 4.08 34.82 11.71
CA GLY A 315 4.64 35.48 12.88
C GLY A 315 6.10 35.91 12.73
N ASP A 316 6.62 36.58 13.76
CA ASP A 316 8.06 36.85 13.88
C ASP A 316 8.83 35.55 14.11
N ARG A 317 9.85 35.28 13.28
CA ARG A 317 10.67 34.06 13.35
C ARG A 317 12.01 34.24 14.07
N THR A 318 12.27 35.42 14.65
CA THR A 318 13.53 35.71 15.34
C THR A 318 13.79 34.66 16.43
N GLY A 319 14.95 33.99 16.38
CA GLY A 319 15.34 32.92 17.30
C GLY A 319 14.82 31.52 16.94
N HIS A 320 14.09 31.38 15.82
CA HIS A 320 13.54 30.11 15.32
C HIS A 320 13.88 29.89 13.84
N GLU A 321 14.93 30.55 13.32
CA GLU A 321 15.26 30.56 11.89
C GLU A 321 15.68 29.20 11.33
N ASP A 322 16.13 28.31 12.22
CA ASP A 322 16.53 26.94 11.90
C ASP A 322 15.35 25.96 11.93
N GLU A 323 14.23 26.34 12.53
CA GLU A 323 13.00 25.53 12.66
C GLU A 323 11.92 26.00 11.67
N ILE A 324 11.86 27.32 11.44
CA ILE A 324 10.95 27.99 10.51
C ILE A 324 11.77 28.38 9.28
N ILE A 325 11.83 27.43 8.36
CA ILE A 325 12.58 27.54 7.11
C ILE A 325 11.68 28.08 6.00
N GLY A 326 11.93 27.79 4.73
CA GLY A 326 11.10 28.28 3.63
C GLY A 326 9.97 27.32 3.28
N THR A 327 9.13 27.74 2.33
CA THR A 327 8.24 26.86 1.60
C THR A 327 8.94 26.21 0.40
N LYS A 328 8.34 25.17 -0.17
CA LYS A 328 8.80 24.46 -1.39
C LYS A 328 8.70 25.39 -2.60
N GLU A 329 7.74 26.30 -2.59
CA GLU A 329 7.59 27.35 -3.58
C GLU A 329 8.56 28.50 -3.33
N LYS A 330 8.98 29.19 -4.39
CA LYS A 330 9.83 30.38 -4.25
C LYS A 330 8.98 31.57 -3.85
N THR A 331 8.51 31.59 -2.61
CA THR A 331 7.80 32.71 -2.00
C THR A 331 8.63 33.31 -0.87
N ASP A 332 8.22 34.47 -0.37
CA ASP A 332 8.78 35.08 0.86
C ASP A 332 8.16 34.48 2.14
N GLU A 333 7.45 33.35 2.01
CA GLU A 333 6.78 32.68 3.11
C GLU A 333 7.69 31.66 3.78
N TYR A 334 7.44 31.45 5.07
CA TYR A 334 8.19 30.54 5.91
C TYR A 334 7.25 29.48 6.47
N ALA A 335 7.71 28.24 6.61
CA ALA A 335 6.91 27.17 7.15
C ALA A 335 7.76 26.21 7.98
N TYR A 336 7.10 25.46 8.84
CA TYR A 336 7.69 24.28 9.45
C TYR A 336 7.62 23.13 8.45
N GLN A 337 8.69 22.33 8.37
CA GLN A 337 8.75 21.17 7.50
C GLN A 337 8.86 19.88 8.31
N TRP A 338 8.17 18.84 7.83
CA TRP A 338 8.13 17.52 8.43
C TRP A 338 8.48 16.48 7.37
N ALA A 339 9.33 15.51 7.70
CA ALA A 339 9.63 14.39 6.82
C ALA A 339 8.88 13.15 7.31
N THR A 340 8.32 12.37 6.38
CA THR A 340 7.58 11.13 6.69
C THR A 340 8.09 9.98 5.86
N VAL A 341 7.95 8.77 6.39
CA VAL A 341 8.08 7.51 5.65
C VAL A 341 6.79 6.73 5.80
N GLN A 342 6.21 6.33 4.66
CA GLN A 342 4.87 5.76 4.59
C GLN A 342 4.87 4.52 3.68
N LEU A 343 4.12 3.48 4.06
CA LEU A 343 3.81 2.36 3.16
C LEU A 343 2.90 2.83 2.02
N VAL A 344 3.20 2.42 0.80
CA VAL A 344 2.42 2.77 -0.40
C VAL A 344 2.28 1.59 -1.34
N GLY A 345 1.36 1.71 -2.30
CA GLY A 345 1.12 0.70 -3.32
C GLY A 345 0.11 -0.34 -2.85
N ASN A 346 0.48 -1.63 -2.91
CA ASN A 346 -0.45 -2.71 -2.56
C ASN A 346 -0.69 -2.84 -1.05
N ALA A 347 0.09 -2.13 -0.23
CA ALA A 347 -0.07 -2.13 1.22
C ALA A 347 -1.03 -1.01 1.65
N VAL A 348 -1.70 -1.22 2.78
CA VAL A 348 -2.49 -0.16 3.42
C VAL A 348 -1.59 1.05 3.69
N PRO A 349 -2.00 2.27 3.31
CA PRO A 349 -1.18 3.46 3.50
C PRO A 349 -1.09 3.83 4.97
N ILE A 350 -0.01 3.38 5.62
CA ILE A 350 0.31 3.64 7.03
C ILE A 350 1.60 4.46 7.11
N VAL A 351 1.57 5.56 7.86
CA VAL A 351 2.76 6.39 8.09
C VAL A 351 3.60 5.71 9.17
N LEU A 352 4.74 5.13 8.77
CA LEU A 352 5.59 4.33 9.63
C LEU A 352 6.36 5.19 10.64
N ASP A 353 6.82 6.36 10.22
CA ASP A 353 7.48 7.34 11.09
C ASP A 353 7.39 8.75 10.51
N ALA A 354 7.55 9.74 11.39
CA ALA A 354 7.60 11.15 11.06
C ALA A 354 8.70 11.84 11.89
N ARG A 355 9.36 12.84 11.31
CA ARG A 355 10.35 13.65 12.02
C ARG A 355 10.31 15.12 11.63
N PRO A 356 10.74 16.02 12.52
CA PRO A 356 11.01 17.40 12.16
C PRO A 356 12.22 17.54 11.23
N VAL A 357 12.16 18.56 10.37
CA VAL A 357 13.27 18.99 9.52
C VAL A 357 13.80 20.32 10.04
N ARG A 358 15.12 20.39 10.25
CA ARG A 358 15.81 21.64 10.62
C ARG A 358 16.71 22.14 9.50
N ARG A 359 16.96 23.45 9.50
CA ARG A 359 17.94 24.07 8.60
C ARG A 359 19.32 23.47 8.85
N GLY A 360 20.00 23.10 7.76
CA GLY A 360 21.36 22.56 7.82
C GLY A 360 21.43 21.03 7.89
N GLU A 361 20.33 20.34 8.18
CA GLU A 361 20.26 18.88 8.09
C GLU A 361 20.39 18.42 6.63
N SER A 362 21.22 17.40 6.41
CA SER A 362 21.36 16.83 5.08
C SER A 362 20.16 15.93 4.76
N ARG A 363 19.76 15.89 3.49
CA ARG A 363 18.73 14.95 3.03
C ARG A 363 19.12 13.50 3.24
N LYS A 364 20.43 13.19 3.28
CA LYS A 364 20.93 11.86 3.60
C LYS A 364 20.58 11.46 5.03
N GLU A 365 20.86 12.30 6.01
CA GLU A 365 20.58 12.02 7.43
C GLU A 365 19.08 11.83 7.68
N ILE A 366 18.23 12.63 7.02
CA ILE A 366 16.78 12.51 7.13
C ILE A 366 16.29 11.16 6.58
N VAL A 367 16.75 10.77 5.39
CA VAL A 367 16.34 9.50 4.77
C VAL A 367 16.88 8.31 5.56
N GLU A 368 18.13 8.37 6.02
CA GLU A 368 18.77 7.34 6.85
C GLU A 368 17.98 7.06 8.13
N ASP A 369 17.67 8.11 8.90
CA ASP A 369 16.92 7.98 10.16
C ASP A 369 15.48 7.50 9.96
N LEU A 370 14.81 7.89 8.86
CA LEU A 370 13.48 7.39 8.54
C LEU A 370 13.49 5.92 8.10
N LEU A 371 14.50 5.51 7.32
CA LEU A 371 14.66 4.11 6.90
C LEU A 371 15.00 3.21 8.10
N ASP A 372 15.83 3.68 9.04
CA ASP A 372 16.11 2.94 10.27
C ASP A 372 14.83 2.58 11.04
N SER A 373 13.89 3.53 11.15
CA SER A 373 12.57 3.27 11.76
C SER A 373 11.70 2.35 10.90
N ALA A 374 11.68 2.52 9.58
CA ALA A 374 10.84 1.72 8.69
C ALA A 374 11.28 0.25 8.63
N GLU A 375 12.57 0.00 8.44
CA GLU A 375 13.17 -1.35 8.37
C GLU A 375 13.04 -2.12 9.69
N ALA A 376 12.80 -1.42 10.82
CA ALA A 376 12.56 -2.06 12.12
C ALA A 376 11.18 -2.73 12.23
N VAL A 377 10.19 -2.29 11.44
CA VAL A 377 8.79 -2.74 11.55
C VAL A 377 8.25 -3.43 10.30
N VAL A 378 8.86 -3.19 9.13
CA VAL A 378 8.46 -3.79 7.84
C VAL A 378 9.66 -4.15 6.98
N HIS A 379 9.47 -5.11 6.07
CA HIS A 379 10.42 -5.38 5.00
C HIS A 379 10.27 -4.34 3.87
N VAL A 380 11.33 -3.60 3.56
CA VAL A 380 11.30 -2.56 2.54
C VAL A 380 11.84 -3.10 1.22
N ASP A 381 11.01 -3.16 0.20
CA ASP A 381 11.42 -3.64 -1.14
C ASP A 381 12.01 -2.50 -1.99
N ASN A 382 11.33 -1.35 -1.98
CA ASN A 382 11.64 -0.19 -2.81
C ASN A 382 11.34 1.12 -2.07
N VAL A 383 12.16 2.14 -2.33
CA VAL A 383 12.05 3.48 -1.74
C VAL A 383 11.72 4.51 -2.82
N LEU A 384 10.52 5.09 -2.75
CA LEU A 384 10.09 6.16 -3.65
C LEU A 384 10.35 7.53 -2.99
N MET A 385 11.02 8.43 -3.71
CA MET A 385 11.35 9.76 -3.20
C MET A 385 11.07 10.85 -4.22
N ASP A 386 10.85 12.09 -3.79
CA ASP A 386 10.77 13.21 -4.72
C ASP A 386 12.15 13.63 -5.22
N ARG A 387 12.10 14.51 -6.21
CA ARG A 387 13.27 15.16 -6.81
C ARG A 387 14.15 15.96 -5.84
N GLU A 388 13.72 16.21 -4.60
CA GLU A 388 14.55 16.89 -3.60
C GLU A 388 15.54 15.93 -2.92
N PHE A 389 15.32 14.63 -3.06
CA PHE A 389 16.21 13.57 -2.60
C PHE A 389 17.09 12.98 -3.71
N ASP A 390 17.24 13.67 -4.86
CA ASP A 390 18.00 13.20 -6.03
C ASP A 390 19.54 13.27 -5.87
N SER A 391 20.02 13.48 -4.63
CA SER A 391 21.44 13.54 -4.28
C SER A 391 22.10 12.18 -4.39
N GLN A 392 23.25 12.13 -5.06
CA GLN A 392 24.07 10.93 -5.23
C GLN A 392 24.40 10.20 -3.91
N HIS A 393 24.60 10.93 -2.80
CA HIS A 393 24.91 10.33 -1.50
C HIS A 393 23.69 9.69 -0.83
N VAL A 394 22.47 10.14 -1.16
CA VAL A 394 21.23 9.49 -0.71
C VAL A 394 21.08 8.16 -1.47
N LEU A 395 21.26 8.20 -2.79
CA LEU A 395 21.12 7.01 -3.65
C LEU A 395 22.16 5.94 -3.36
N GLU A 396 23.40 6.37 -3.10
CA GLU A 396 24.48 5.49 -2.64
C GLU A 396 24.11 4.81 -1.31
N MET A 397 23.64 5.57 -0.32
CA MET A 397 23.30 5.05 1.00
C MET A 397 22.19 4.00 0.90
N ILE A 398 21.12 4.26 0.13
CA ILE A 398 20.04 3.29 -0.09
C ILE A 398 20.57 2.05 -0.81
N GLY A 399 21.43 2.22 -1.82
CA GLY A 399 22.08 1.12 -2.53
C GLY A 399 22.96 0.25 -1.63
N GLN A 400 23.69 0.85 -0.68
CA GLN A 400 24.52 0.14 0.31
C GLN A 400 23.68 -0.69 1.28
N ARG A 401 22.44 -0.29 1.55
CA ARG A 401 21.46 -1.08 2.32
C ARG A 401 20.85 -2.25 1.53
N GLY A 402 21.14 -2.36 0.23
CA GLY A 402 20.57 -3.38 -0.64
C GLY A 402 19.13 -3.09 -1.11
N LEU A 403 18.60 -1.92 -0.75
CA LEU A 403 17.25 -1.49 -1.10
C LEU A 403 17.19 -0.96 -2.54
N SER A 404 16.04 -1.12 -3.19
CA SER A 404 15.79 -0.45 -4.46
C SER A 404 15.28 0.98 -4.26
N TYR A 405 15.52 1.86 -5.24
CA TYR A 405 14.96 3.23 -5.21
C TYR A 405 14.45 3.69 -6.55
N VAL A 406 13.48 4.60 -6.51
CA VAL A 406 13.06 5.39 -7.67
C VAL A 406 12.92 6.85 -7.28
N VAL A 407 13.68 7.73 -7.96
CA VAL A 407 13.66 9.17 -7.72
C VAL A 407 13.60 9.96 -9.03
N PRO A 408 12.75 10.98 -9.17
CA PRO A 408 12.80 11.88 -10.32
C PRO A 408 14.07 12.73 -10.29
N LYS A 409 14.65 12.97 -11.47
CA LYS A 409 15.84 13.78 -11.62
C LYS A 409 15.51 15.13 -12.24
N ARG A 410 16.10 16.21 -11.71
CA ARG A 410 16.11 17.50 -12.41
C ARG A 410 17.02 17.43 -13.63
N MET A 411 16.46 17.63 -14.83
CA MET A 411 17.25 17.60 -16.07
C MET A 411 18.32 18.70 -16.09
N GLN A 412 19.58 18.31 -16.24
CA GLN A 412 20.69 19.22 -16.53
C GLN A 412 20.95 19.28 -18.04
N THR A 413 22.00 19.99 -18.44
CA THR A 413 22.32 20.21 -19.86
C THR A 413 22.40 18.91 -20.67
N SER A 414 23.01 17.86 -20.12
CA SER A 414 23.12 16.54 -20.76
C SER A 414 21.76 15.87 -20.93
N GLU A 415 20.93 15.84 -19.89
CA GLU A 415 19.62 15.18 -19.93
C GLU A 415 18.66 15.94 -20.85
N LYS A 416 18.72 17.27 -20.85
CA LYS A 416 17.95 18.11 -21.81
C LYS A 416 18.36 17.81 -23.25
N ALA A 417 19.65 17.66 -23.51
CA ALA A 417 20.14 17.32 -24.85
C ALA A 417 19.70 15.92 -25.27
N GLN A 418 19.73 14.94 -24.37
CA GLN A 418 19.24 13.59 -24.63
C GLN A 418 17.73 13.59 -24.88
N ALA A 419 16.93 14.24 -24.04
CA ALA A 419 15.48 14.37 -24.24
C ALA A 419 15.13 15.01 -25.59
N LYS A 420 15.87 16.03 -26.04
CA LYS A 420 15.71 16.60 -27.40
C LYS A 420 16.02 15.60 -28.51
N ARG A 421 17.02 14.73 -28.32
CA ARG A 421 17.34 13.66 -29.29
C ARG A 421 16.25 12.60 -29.35
N LEU A 422 15.72 12.19 -28.19
CA LEU A 422 14.62 11.23 -28.10
C LEU A 422 13.36 11.77 -28.77
N LEU A 423 13.04 13.06 -28.55
CA LEU A 423 11.91 13.71 -29.18
C LEU A 423 12.01 13.70 -30.72
N ARG A 424 13.20 13.96 -31.27
CA ARG A 424 13.44 13.92 -32.73
C ARG A 424 13.34 12.51 -33.31
N ARG A 425 13.48 11.47 -32.49
CA ARG A 425 13.42 10.06 -32.88
C ARG A 425 12.07 9.42 -32.57
N ASP A 426 11.13 10.20 -32.03
CA ASP A 426 9.81 9.74 -31.58
C ASP A 426 9.89 8.51 -30.66
N GLN A 427 10.82 8.54 -29.70
CA GLN A 427 11.03 7.46 -28.73
C GLN A 427 10.39 7.79 -27.39
N ASP A 428 9.35 7.04 -27.00
CA ASP A 428 8.60 7.33 -25.78
C ASP A 428 9.34 6.90 -24.49
N ARG A 429 10.23 5.91 -24.60
CA ARG A 429 11.03 5.40 -23.48
C ARG A 429 12.48 5.21 -23.89
N TYR A 430 13.40 5.58 -23.01
CA TYR A 430 14.83 5.34 -23.20
C TYR A 430 15.55 5.15 -21.87
N GLU A 431 16.47 4.20 -21.83
CA GLU A 431 17.19 3.81 -20.62
C GLU A 431 18.69 3.85 -20.89
N THR A 432 19.45 4.33 -19.92
CA THR A 432 20.91 4.38 -20.01
C THR A 432 21.53 4.30 -18.63
N ASP A 433 22.59 3.52 -18.51
CA ASP A 433 23.37 3.48 -17.28
C ASP A 433 24.18 4.77 -17.10
N ARG A 434 24.39 5.12 -15.84
CA ARG A 434 25.04 6.34 -15.42
C ARG A 434 25.85 6.08 -14.15
N LYS A 435 27.02 6.71 -14.07
CA LYS A 435 27.82 6.77 -12.85
C LYS A 435 27.71 8.16 -12.25
N LEU A 436 27.35 8.23 -10.97
CA LEU A 436 27.30 9.46 -10.17
C LEU A 436 28.58 9.55 -9.35
N HIS A 437 29.28 10.68 -9.41
CA HIS A 437 30.59 10.84 -8.78
C HIS A 437 30.45 11.24 -7.31
N LEU A 438 30.85 10.37 -6.38
CA LEU A 438 30.74 10.58 -4.94
C LEU A 438 31.89 11.40 -4.34
N GLY A 439 33.00 11.55 -5.08
CA GLY A 439 34.25 12.10 -4.56
C GLY A 439 35.31 11.02 -4.41
N LYS A 440 36.59 11.40 -4.27
CA LYS A 440 37.72 10.46 -4.02
C LYS A 440 37.81 9.27 -5.00
N ASN A 441 37.42 9.45 -6.27
CA ASN A 441 37.31 8.39 -7.29
C ASN A 441 36.25 7.31 -7.02
N GLU A 442 35.31 7.55 -6.12
CA GLU A 442 34.17 6.69 -5.85
C GLU A 442 32.97 7.10 -6.70
N TRP A 443 32.22 6.08 -7.15
CA TRP A 443 31.09 6.25 -8.05
C TRP A 443 29.93 5.37 -7.61
N HIS A 444 28.73 5.92 -7.69
CA HIS A 444 27.48 5.17 -7.55
C HIS A 444 26.90 4.87 -8.93
N GLU A 445 26.58 3.60 -9.20
CA GLU A 445 25.96 3.18 -10.46
C GLU A 445 24.44 3.32 -10.36
N THR A 446 23.83 3.91 -11.39
CA THR A 446 22.37 4.09 -11.48
C THR A 446 21.93 4.05 -12.94
N THR A 447 20.68 3.71 -13.19
CA THR A 447 20.07 3.79 -14.52
C THR A 447 19.19 5.04 -14.61
N LEU A 448 19.40 5.83 -15.66
CA LEU A 448 18.51 6.93 -16.04
C LEU A 448 17.40 6.41 -16.94
N ILE A 449 16.16 6.68 -16.57
CA ILE A 449 14.98 6.34 -17.38
C ILE A 449 14.31 7.64 -17.85
N TYR A 450 14.23 7.80 -19.17
CA TYR A 450 13.48 8.87 -19.82
C TYR A 450 12.11 8.32 -20.20
N ARG A 451 11.05 8.98 -19.72
CA ARG A 451 9.66 8.67 -20.08
C ARG A 451 9.00 9.90 -20.67
N ARG A 452 8.43 9.76 -21.85
CA ARG A 452 7.59 10.81 -22.46
C ARG A 452 6.28 10.91 -21.69
N LYS A 453 5.83 12.14 -21.44
CA LYS A 453 4.55 12.45 -20.83
C LYS A 453 3.46 12.33 -21.90
N GLU A 454 2.45 11.53 -21.60
CA GLU A 454 1.22 11.51 -22.38
C GLU A 454 0.58 12.91 -22.31
N ASN A 455 0.15 13.44 -23.46
CA ASN A 455 -0.54 14.73 -23.58
C ASN A 455 0.25 15.97 -23.12
N SER A 456 1.57 16.01 -23.31
CA SER A 456 2.35 17.23 -23.05
C SER A 456 2.02 18.35 -24.03
N GLU A 457 1.57 19.51 -23.52
CA GLU A 457 1.38 20.75 -24.30
C GLU A 457 2.69 21.37 -24.81
N HIS A 458 3.83 20.95 -24.26
CA HIS A 458 5.15 21.42 -24.70
C HIS A 458 5.63 20.68 -25.94
N ASP A 459 6.32 21.38 -26.84
CA ASP A 459 6.92 20.88 -28.08
C ASP A 459 8.43 20.56 -27.96
N ASN A 460 8.95 20.52 -26.73
CA ASN A 460 10.38 20.46 -26.46
C ASN A 460 10.72 19.41 -25.39
N HIS A 461 11.97 19.42 -24.90
CA HIS A 461 12.47 18.50 -23.87
C HIS A 461 11.57 18.31 -22.63
N ARG A 462 10.69 19.27 -22.32
CA ARG A 462 9.70 19.17 -21.23
C ARG A 462 8.64 18.10 -21.45
N GLN A 463 8.53 17.55 -22.66
CA GLN A 463 7.76 16.34 -22.95
C GLN A 463 8.28 15.12 -22.19
N TYR A 464 9.51 15.14 -21.67
CA TYR A 464 10.08 14.02 -20.94
C TYR A 464 10.17 14.29 -19.44
N SER A 465 10.02 13.23 -18.66
CA SER A 465 10.48 13.13 -17.27
C SER A 465 11.70 12.21 -17.22
N VAL A 466 12.63 12.49 -16.31
CA VAL A 466 13.81 11.63 -16.08
C VAL A 466 13.76 11.10 -14.66
N PHE A 467 14.05 9.82 -14.51
CA PHE A 467 14.11 9.12 -13.24
C PHE A 467 15.47 8.46 -13.08
N MET A 468 15.91 8.30 -11.84
CA MET A 468 17.07 7.49 -11.44
C MET A 468 16.58 6.30 -10.63
N THR A 469 17.13 5.13 -10.92
CA THR A 469 16.87 3.88 -10.20
C THR A 469 18.13 3.03 -10.17
N ASN A 470 18.31 2.18 -9.16
CA ASN A 470 19.35 1.15 -9.12
C ASN A 470 18.85 -0.22 -9.58
N ARG A 471 17.55 -0.33 -9.87
CA ARG A 471 16.96 -1.50 -10.53
C ARG A 471 16.35 -1.12 -11.87
N GLY A 472 16.30 -2.06 -12.79
CA GLY A 472 15.78 -1.84 -14.14
C GLY A 472 14.36 -1.28 -14.16
N SER A 473 13.84 -1.05 -15.35
CA SER A 473 12.73 -0.13 -15.53
C SER A 473 11.33 -0.65 -15.16
N GLY A 474 11.24 -1.90 -14.72
CA GLY A 474 10.04 -2.48 -14.10
C GLY A 474 9.58 -1.72 -12.86
N HIS A 475 10.48 -1.04 -12.14
CA HIS A 475 10.14 -0.27 -10.94
C HIS A 475 9.58 1.14 -11.23
N LEU A 476 9.65 1.63 -12.47
CA LEU A 476 9.19 2.99 -12.77
C LEU A 476 7.66 3.14 -12.64
N THR A 477 6.92 2.07 -12.92
CA THR A 477 5.46 2.03 -12.71
C THR A 477 5.09 2.19 -11.23
N GLU A 478 5.98 1.81 -10.32
CA GLU A 478 5.78 1.93 -8.86
C GLU A 478 5.82 3.39 -8.41
N TYR A 479 6.50 4.27 -9.15
CA TYR A 479 6.53 5.71 -8.83
C TYR A 479 5.11 6.33 -8.85
N GLY A 480 4.15 5.73 -9.55
CA GLY A 480 2.75 6.15 -9.53
C GLY A 480 2.14 6.11 -8.12
N TYR A 481 2.51 5.14 -7.29
CA TYR A 481 2.01 4.99 -5.91
C TYR A 481 2.42 6.13 -4.99
N ARG A 482 3.48 6.87 -5.34
CA ARG A 482 3.88 8.05 -4.57
C ARG A 482 2.76 9.11 -4.49
N TRP A 483 1.84 9.16 -5.47
CA TRP A 483 0.68 10.05 -5.41
C TRP A 483 -0.22 9.79 -4.19
N GLU A 484 -0.20 8.59 -3.61
CA GLU A 484 -0.94 8.27 -2.38
C GLU A 484 -0.45 9.07 -1.17
N ILE A 485 0.82 9.50 -1.15
CA ILE A 485 1.30 10.42 -0.12
C ILE A 485 0.65 11.80 -0.29
N GLU A 486 0.57 12.32 -1.51
CA GLU A 486 0.02 13.66 -1.75
C GLU A 486 -1.47 13.73 -1.40
N SER A 487 -2.23 12.68 -1.74
CA SER A 487 -3.63 12.56 -1.32
C SER A 487 -3.74 12.30 0.18
N GLY A 488 -2.92 11.40 0.73
CA GLY A 488 -2.86 11.09 2.15
C GLY A 488 -2.58 12.33 3.00
N TYR A 489 -1.67 13.20 2.57
CA TYR A 489 -1.34 14.43 3.27
C TYR A 489 -2.50 15.43 3.34
N LYS A 490 -3.33 15.51 2.29
CA LYS A 490 -4.56 16.32 2.34
C LYS A 490 -5.50 15.82 3.43
N SER A 491 -5.60 14.50 3.62
CA SER A 491 -6.38 13.90 4.70
C SER A 491 -5.71 14.13 6.07
N ILE A 492 -4.39 13.98 6.19
CA ILE A 492 -3.64 14.23 7.43
C ILE A 492 -3.86 15.66 7.93
N LYS A 493 -3.84 16.66 7.03
CA LYS A 493 -4.10 18.06 7.40
C LYS A 493 -5.45 18.26 8.08
N ARG A 494 -6.48 17.47 7.76
CA ARG A 494 -7.78 17.53 8.42
C ARG A 494 -7.71 17.13 9.89
N PHE A 495 -6.74 16.29 10.25
CA PHE A 495 -6.53 15.82 11.62
C PHE A 495 -5.59 16.69 12.45
N MET A 496 -5.05 17.79 11.90
CA MET A 496 -4.15 18.66 12.64
C MET A 496 -4.92 19.63 13.53
N ALA A 497 -4.54 19.65 14.82
CA ALA A 497 -5.01 20.68 15.75
C ALA A 497 -4.45 22.07 15.38
N ALA A 498 -5.29 23.10 15.45
CA ALA A 498 -4.87 24.45 15.11
C ALA A 498 -3.97 25.08 16.19
N THR A 499 -2.91 25.78 15.76
CA THR A 499 -1.99 26.45 16.69
C THR A 499 -1.27 27.65 16.09
N THR A 500 -1.16 28.70 16.91
CA THR A 500 -0.32 29.88 16.66
C THR A 500 0.99 29.84 17.44
N SER A 501 1.25 28.78 18.21
CA SER A 501 2.47 28.66 19.03
C SER A 501 3.72 28.59 18.14
N LYS A 502 4.85 29.14 18.59
CA LYS A 502 6.16 28.95 17.93
C LYS A 502 6.94 27.73 18.43
N ASN A 503 6.43 27.03 19.44
CA ASN A 503 7.13 25.88 20.03
C ASN A 503 7.16 24.73 19.01
N PHE A 504 8.37 24.34 18.63
CA PHE A 504 8.63 23.34 17.60
C PHE A 504 8.14 21.95 17.97
N GLY A 505 8.40 21.51 19.21
CA GLY A 505 7.96 20.21 19.74
C GLY A 505 6.43 20.06 19.72
N LEU A 506 5.70 21.08 20.17
CA LEU A 506 4.24 21.11 20.14
C LEU A 506 3.67 20.98 18.71
N ARG A 507 4.25 21.71 17.75
CA ARG A 507 3.81 21.64 16.35
C ARG A 507 4.11 20.28 15.74
N PHE A 508 5.29 19.74 16.03
CA PHE A 508 5.65 18.40 15.59
C PHE A 508 4.73 17.34 16.21
N PHE A 509 4.40 17.44 17.50
CA PHE A 509 3.45 16.54 18.16
C PHE A 509 2.08 16.57 17.47
N TYR A 510 1.54 17.75 17.16
CA TYR A 510 0.26 17.85 16.44
C TYR A 510 0.32 17.19 15.06
N PHE A 511 1.43 17.36 14.35
CA PHE A 511 1.63 16.70 13.06
C PHE A 511 1.74 15.17 13.20
N ALA A 512 2.60 14.67 14.10
CA ALA A 512 2.79 13.25 14.34
C ALA A 512 1.48 12.59 14.81
N PHE A 513 0.73 13.23 15.71
CA PHE A 513 -0.56 12.72 16.16
C PHE A 513 -1.60 12.69 15.02
N ALA A 514 -1.59 13.67 14.13
CA ALA A 514 -2.43 13.65 12.92
C ALA A 514 -2.07 12.50 11.96
N CYS A 515 -0.78 12.21 11.78
CA CYS A 515 -0.32 11.03 11.04
C CYS A 515 -0.80 9.72 11.68
N LEU A 516 -0.83 9.66 13.02
CA LEU A 516 -1.33 8.50 13.74
C LEU A 516 -2.83 8.31 13.53
N LEU A 517 -3.63 9.37 13.68
CA LEU A 517 -5.08 9.31 13.44
C LEU A 517 -5.41 8.88 12.00
N TYR A 518 -4.67 9.40 11.02
CA TYR A 518 -4.77 8.94 9.63
C TYR A 518 -4.46 7.44 9.50
N SER A 519 -3.37 6.98 10.13
CA SER A 519 -2.98 5.56 10.07
C SER A 519 -4.01 4.66 10.75
N ILE A 520 -4.57 5.07 11.90
CA ILE A 520 -5.66 4.37 12.60
C ILE A 520 -6.86 4.26 11.66
N TRP A 521 -7.28 5.36 11.01
CA TRP A 521 -8.38 5.32 10.06
C TRP A 521 -8.14 4.31 8.94
N ARG A 522 -6.96 4.34 8.30
CA ARG A 522 -6.64 3.40 7.21
C ARG A 522 -6.59 1.94 7.67
N ALA A 523 -6.09 1.68 8.87
CA ALA A 523 -6.07 0.33 9.45
C ALA A 523 -7.48 -0.15 9.83
N VAL A 524 -8.31 0.71 10.42
CA VAL A 524 -9.72 0.39 10.72
C VAL A 524 -10.47 0.07 9.44
N ASP A 525 -10.32 0.90 8.41
CA ASP A 525 -10.94 0.70 7.11
C ASP A 525 -10.52 -0.64 6.49
N LEU A 526 -9.22 -0.98 6.51
CA LEU A 526 -8.74 -2.32 6.12
C LEU A 526 -9.47 -3.43 6.89
N LEU A 527 -9.48 -3.36 8.23
CA LEU A 527 -10.04 -4.43 9.06
C LEU A 527 -11.55 -4.59 8.84
N VAL A 528 -12.28 -3.48 8.68
CA VAL A 528 -13.73 -3.52 8.39
C VAL A 528 -13.98 -4.13 7.02
N GLN A 529 -13.20 -3.75 6.00
CA GLN A 529 -13.33 -4.35 4.68
C GLN A 529 -13.07 -5.85 4.71
N VAL A 530 -11.95 -6.28 5.28
CA VAL A 530 -11.63 -7.70 5.40
C VAL A 530 -12.72 -8.48 6.14
N GLU A 531 -13.35 -7.91 7.16
CA GLU A 531 -14.44 -8.56 7.89
C GLU A 531 -15.79 -8.55 7.16
N VAL A 532 -16.07 -7.54 6.32
CA VAL A 532 -17.35 -7.38 5.62
C VAL A 532 -17.33 -8.04 4.24
N THR A 533 -16.25 -7.85 3.48
CA THR A 533 -16.11 -8.29 2.08
C THR A 533 -15.17 -9.48 1.94
N GLY A 534 -14.32 -9.77 2.94
CA GLY A 534 -13.32 -10.84 2.87
C GLY A 534 -12.02 -10.43 2.18
N GLU A 535 -11.96 -9.24 1.58
CA GLU A 535 -10.82 -8.73 0.82
C GLU A 535 -10.57 -7.26 1.15
N TYR A 536 -9.40 -6.74 0.79
CA TYR A 536 -9.10 -5.31 0.91
C TYR A 536 -9.14 -4.60 -0.45
N GLU A 537 -10.13 -3.73 -0.61
CA GLU A 537 -10.18 -2.76 -1.68
C GLU A 537 -9.50 -1.45 -1.23
N HIS A 538 -8.62 -0.90 -2.07
CA HIS A 538 -7.80 0.26 -1.67
C HIS A 538 -8.66 1.51 -1.40
N SER A 539 -9.87 1.56 -1.96
CA SER A 539 -10.85 2.62 -1.74
C SER A 539 -11.54 2.45 -0.38
N PRO A 540 -11.58 3.48 0.47
CA PRO A 540 -12.22 3.37 1.78
C PRO A 540 -13.74 3.18 1.70
N ILE A 541 -14.26 2.17 2.40
CA ILE A 541 -15.69 2.05 2.70
C ILE A 541 -16.03 2.78 3.99
N VAL A 542 -15.08 2.83 4.94
CA VAL A 542 -15.20 3.64 6.15
C VAL A 542 -14.56 4.99 5.87
N THR A 543 -15.36 6.04 5.83
CA THR A 543 -14.83 7.40 5.64
C THR A 543 -14.03 7.84 6.86
N ALA A 544 -13.16 8.82 6.65
CA ALA A 544 -12.49 9.51 7.76
C ALA A 544 -13.53 10.00 8.77
N ASP A 545 -14.61 10.64 8.31
CA ASP A 545 -15.65 11.20 9.17
C ASP A 545 -16.40 10.14 10.00
N ASN A 546 -16.63 8.94 9.46
CA ASN A 546 -17.21 7.82 10.21
C ASN A 546 -16.27 7.37 11.33
N THR A 547 -14.99 7.16 10.99
CA THR A 547 -13.96 6.78 11.98
C THR A 547 -13.81 7.85 13.04
N LEU A 548 -13.79 9.12 12.63
CA LEU A 548 -13.74 10.27 13.53
C LEU A 548 -14.94 10.26 14.49
N THR A 549 -16.14 10.03 13.99
CA THR A 549 -17.37 10.03 14.80
C THR A 549 -17.37 8.90 15.82
N LEU A 550 -16.91 7.71 15.44
CA LEU A 550 -16.82 6.55 16.33
C LEU A 550 -15.69 6.69 17.36
N LEU A 551 -14.53 7.24 16.98
CA LEU A 551 -13.44 7.57 17.91
C LEU A 551 -13.87 8.58 18.99
N LYS A 552 -14.77 9.53 18.66
CA LYS A 552 -15.38 10.41 19.66
C LYS A 552 -16.06 9.56 20.74
N LYS A 553 -17.01 8.72 20.33
CA LYS A 553 -17.78 7.87 21.25
C LYS A 553 -16.88 7.05 22.18
N GLU A 554 -15.87 6.37 21.63
CA GLU A 554 -14.97 5.49 22.39
C GLU A 554 -14.02 6.21 23.34
N THR A 555 -13.54 7.41 22.97
CA THR A 555 -12.70 8.21 23.88
C THR A 555 -13.50 8.85 25.03
N GLY A 556 -14.79 8.53 25.14
CA GLY A 556 -15.71 9.11 26.10
C GLY A 556 -16.09 10.53 25.72
N ILE A 557 -16.21 10.80 24.41
CA ILE A 557 -16.67 12.05 23.81
C ILE A 557 -17.99 11.74 23.09
N GLY A 558 -19.12 11.86 23.79
CA GLY A 558 -20.45 11.55 23.25
C GLY A 558 -21.54 11.93 24.21
#